data_AF-Q74AK1-F1
#
_entry.id   AF-Q74AK1-F1
#
_cell.length_a   1.000
_cell.length_b   1.000
_cell.length_c   1.000
_cell.angle_alpha   90.00
_cell.angle_beta   90.00
_cell.angle_gamma   90.00
#
_symmetry.space_group_name_H-M   'P 1'
#
loop_
_entity.id
_entity.type
_entity.pdbx_description
1 polymer ?
#
loop_
_entity_poly.entity_id
_entity_poly.type
_entity_poly.pdbx_seq_one_letter_code
_entity_poly.pdbx_strand_id
1 'polypeptide(L)'
;MAEKQYDWAAIARNPKFVELHRKKTTFLVGWWVFSTVFYFLLPIGAAYAPGLFKIKILGRINIGYLFALSQFFVSWGIAMYYAHVANKDFDRLTRELVDELK
;
A
#
# COMPACT_ATOMS: atom_id res chain seq x y z
N MET A 1 24.19 -8.00 -28.27
CA MET A 1 24.51 -8.35 -26.87
C MET A 1 23.63 -9.55 -26.54
N ALA A 2 24.21 -10.71 -26.19
CA ALA A 2 23.41 -11.87 -25.81
C ALA A 2 22.73 -11.57 -24.48
N GLU A 3 21.41 -11.74 -24.42
CA GLU A 3 20.63 -11.59 -23.20
C GLU A 3 21.11 -12.62 -22.17
N LYS A 4 21.48 -12.17 -20.96
CA LYS A 4 21.91 -13.07 -19.89
C LYS A 4 20.71 -13.95 -19.54
N GLN A 5 20.76 -15.24 -19.88
CA GLN A 5 19.66 -16.17 -19.64
C GLN A 5 19.62 -16.52 -18.15
N TYR A 6 18.72 -15.90 -17.40
CA TYR A 6 18.54 -16.16 -15.97
C TYR A 6 17.71 -17.43 -15.75
N ASP A 7 18.14 -18.28 -14.82
CA ASP A 7 17.30 -19.37 -14.30
C ASP A 7 16.31 -18.80 -13.27
N TRP A 8 15.15 -18.36 -13.76
CA TRP A 8 14.07 -17.81 -12.93
C TRP A 8 13.55 -18.81 -11.89
N ALA A 9 13.60 -20.11 -12.18
CA ALA A 9 13.15 -21.14 -11.25
C ALA A 9 14.13 -21.29 -10.07
N ALA A 10 15.43 -21.17 -10.32
CA ALA A 10 16.44 -21.10 -9.26
C ALA A 10 16.31 -19.83 -8.41
N ILE A 11 16.09 -18.66 -9.04
CA ILE A 11 15.88 -17.39 -8.32
C ILE A 11 14.62 -17.45 -7.45
N ALA A 12 13.52 -18.01 -7.97
CA ALA A 12 12.27 -18.12 -7.23
C ALA A 12 12.38 -19.02 -5.98
N ARG A 13 13.31 -19.99 -5.99
CA ARG A 13 13.61 -20.85 -4.84
C ARG A 13 14.65 -20.25 -3.88
N ASN A 14 15.32 -19.16 -4.24
CA ASN A 14 16.34 -18.54 -3.40
C ASN A 14 15.69 -18.02 -2.09
N PRO A 15 16.21 -18.40 -0.90
CA PRO A 15 15.66 -17.96 0.39
C PRO A 15 15.54 -16.44 0.54
N LYS A 16 16.51 -15.66 0.03
CA LYS A 16 16.47 -14.19 0.07
C LYS A 16 15.35 -13.63 -0.81
N PHE A 17 15.12 -14.22 -1.98
CA PHE A 17 14.01 -13.83 -2.85
C PHE A 17 12.66 -14.12 -2.19
N VAL A 18 12.51 -15.30 -1.59
CA VAL A 18 11.30 -15.67 -0.85
C VAL A 18 11.04 -14.71 0.31
N GLU A 19 12.07 -14.33 1.07
CA GLU A 19 11.95 -13.36 2.15
C GLU A 19 11.53 -11.97 1.64
N LEU A 20 12.19 -11.46 0.60
CA LEU A 20 11.87 -10.19 -0.04
C LEU A 20 10.42 -10.18 -0.55
N HIS A 21 10.03 -11.23 -1.26
CA HIS A 21 8.70 -11.38 -1.84
C HIS A 21 7.63 -11.43 -0.73
N ARG A 22 7.87 -12.21 0.34
CA ARG A 22 6.96 -12.29 1.48
C ARG A 22 6.78 -10.93 2.15
N LYS A 23 7.88 -10.23 2.46
CA LYS A 23 7.85 -8.90 3.08
C LYS A 23 7.08 -7.89 2.23
N LYS A 24 7.36 -7.82 0.93
CA LYS A 24 6.64 -6.95 -0.02
C LYS A 24 5.16 -7.30 -0.08
N THR A 25 4.83 -8.58 -0.23
CA THR A 25 3.45 -9.03 -0.38
C THR A 25 2.63 -8.73 0.87
N THR A 26 3.12 -9.10 2.06
CA THR A 26 2.41 -8.81 3.32
C THR A 26 2.20 -7.31 3.53
N PHE A 27 3.22 -6.50 3.23
CA PHE A 27 3.11 -5.05 3.33
C PHE A 27 2.05 -4.48 2.38
N LEU A 28 2.16 -4.82 1.08
CA LEU A 28 1.27 -4.28 0.05
C LEU A 28 -0.16 -4.77 0.23
N VAL A 29 -0.37 -6.05 0.51
CA VAL A 29 -1.71 -6.61 0.75
C VAL A 29 -2.32 -6.02 2.02
N GLY A 30 -1.53 -5.86 3.09
CA GLY A 30 -2.01 -5.23 4.33
C GLY A 30 -2.52 -3.81 4.09
N TRP A 31 -1.74 -2.98 3.40
CA TRP A 31 -2.17 -1.62 3.05
C TRP A 31 -3.34 -1.60 2.07
N TRP A 32 -3.37 -2.52 1.10
CA TRP A 32 -4.49 -2.65 0.18
C TRP A 32 -5.80 -2.98 0.92
N VAL A 33 -5.79 -3.94 1.85
CA VAL A 33 -6.96 -4.27 2.67
C VAL A 33 -7.40 -3.06 3.50
N PHE A 34 -6.46 -2.41 4.20
CA PHE A 34 -6.75 -1.21 4.99
C PHE A 34 -7.40 -0.11 4.14
N SER A 35 -6.77 0.24 3.02
CA SER A 35 -7.28 1.27 2.10
C SER A 35 -8.64 0.92 1.53
N THR A 36 -8.85 -0.36 1.20
CA THR A 36 -10.15 -0.84 0.70
C THR A 36 -11.24 -0.64 1.74
N VAL A 37 -11.02 -1.11 2.97
CA VAL A 37 -11.98 -0.92 4.07
C VAL A 37 -12.24 0.56 4.30
N PHE A 38 -11.18 1.37 4.42
CA PHE A 38 -11.31 2.81 4.65
C PHE A 38 -12.03 3.55 3.53
N TYR A 39 -11.81 3.15 2.28
CA TYR A 39 -12.48 3.70 1.12
C TYR A 39 -14.00 3.40 1.16
N PHE A 40 -14.36 2.13 1.39
CA PHE A 40 -15.75 1.68 1.42
C PHE A 40 -16.53 2.16 2.65
N LEU A 41 -15.86 2.56 3.72
CA LEU A 41 -16.52 3.22 4.86
C LEU A 41 -17.28 4.50 4.45
N LEU A 42 -16.87 5.19 3.38
CA LEU A 42 -17.58 6.37 2.89
C LEU A 42 -18.99 6.02 2.38
N PRO A 43 -19.19 5.18 1.33
CA PRO A 43 -20.53 4.82 0.86
C PRO A 43 -21.33 4.04 1.90
N ILE A 44 -20.69 3.17 2.70
CA ILE A 44 -21.36 2.45 3.79
C ILE A 44 -21.88 3.45 4.84
N GLY A 45 -21.04 4.38 5.28
CA GLY A 45 -21.45 5.41 6.24
C GLY A 45 -22.54 6.33 5.68
N ALA A 46 -22.46 6.69 4.40
CA ALA A 46 -23.49 7.49 3.74
C ALA A 46 -24.84 6.79 3.65
N ALA A 47 -24.85 5.47 3.39
CA ALA A 47 -26.08 4.68 3.25
C ALA A 47 -26.71 4.30 4.61
N TYR A 48 -25.88 3.86 5.57
CA TYR A 48 -26.36 3.27 6.82
C TYR A 48 -26.31 4.25 8.01
N ALA A 49 -25.50 5.31 7.93
CA ALA A 49 -25.40 6.36 8.95
C ALA A 49 -25.62 7.78 8.37
N PRO A 50 -26.72 8.02 7.63
CA PRO A 50 -26.96 9.32 7.00
C PRO A 50 -27.10 10.45 8.03
N GLY A 51 -27.52 10.14 9.25
CA GLY A 51 -27.56 11.11 10.35
C GLY A 51 -26.19 11.71 10.64
N LEU A 52 -25.16 10.86 10.78
CA LEU A 52 -23.76 11.28 11.00
C LEU A 52 -23.23 12.06 9.79
N PHE A 53 -23.43 11.53 8.58
CA PHE A 53 -22.89 12.12 7.35
C PHE A 53 -23.52 13.49 7.00
N LYS A 54 -24.71 13.78 7.52
CA LYS A 54 -25.41 15.07 7.33
C LYS A 54 -25.07 16.11 8.40
N ILE A 55 -24.36 15.75 9.48
CA ILE A 55 -23.96 16.70 10.52
C ILE A 55 -23.07 17.77 9.88
N LYS A 56 -23.54 19.01 9.90
CA LYS A 56 -22.83 20.18 9.38
C LYS A 56 -21.83 20.64 10.42
N ILE A 57 -20.59 20.88 9.97
CA ILE A 57 -19.49 21.35 10.81
C ILE A 57 -19.29 22.85 10.55
N LEU A 58 -19.19 23.24 9.28
CA LEU A 58 -18.97 24.63 8.90
C LEU A 58 -19.80 24.98 7.66
N GLY A 59 -20.84 25.79 7.86
CA GLY A 59 -21.74 26.20 6.78
C GLY A 59 -22.38 25.00 6.07
N ARG A 60 -21.97 24.73 4.82
CA ARG A 60 -22.46 23.60 4.01
C ARG A 60 -21.56 22.36 4.09
N ILE A 61 -20.42 22.44 4.79
CA ILE A 61 -19.49 21.32 4.96
C ILE A 61 -20.02 20.40 6.04
N ASN A 62 -20.19 19.12 5.72
CA ASN A 62 -20.63 18.07 6.63
C ASN A 62 -19.51 17.04 6.87
N ILE A 63 -19.75 16.12 7.80
CA ILE A 63 -18.82 15.02 8.12
C ILE A 63 -18.49 14.19 6.87
N GLY A 64 -19.46 13.93 5.99
CA GLY A 64 -19.22 13.17 4.75
C GLY A 64 -18.16 13.81 3.86
N TYR A 65 -18.20 15.15 3.70
CA TYR A 65 -17.18 15.87 2.94
C TYR A 65 -15.80 15.83 3.61
N LEU A 66 -15.73 15.95 4.94
CA LEU A 66 -14.44 15.81 5.63
C LEU A 66 -13.88 14.40 5.51
N PHE A 67 -14.74 13.37 5.61
CA PHE A 67 -14.32 11.99 5.43
C PHE A 67 -13.80 11.74 4.01
N ALA A 68 -14.51 12.23 2.99
CA ALA A 68 -14.05 12.17 1.60
C ALA A 68 -12.69 12.88 1.42
N LEU A 69 -12.51 14.06 2.02
CA LEU A 69 -11.24 14.78 1.96
C LEU A 69 -10.11 14.02 2.68
N SER A 70 -10.42 13.38 3.81
CA SER A 70 -9.43 12.59 4.57
C SER A 70 -8.86 11.41 3.76
N GLN A 71 -9.62 10.86 2.81
CA GLN A 71 -9.15 9.78 1.93
C GLN A 71 -7.94 10.20 1.08
N PHE A 72 -7.86 11.47 0.67
CA PHE A 72 -6.71 12.00 -0.06
C PHE A 72 -5.46 12.03 0.83
N PHE A 73 -5.58 12.58 2.04
CA PHE A 73 -4.47 12.63 3.00
C PHE A 73 -3.98 11.25 3.40
N VAL A 74 -4.88 10.29 3.62
CA VAL A 74 -4.53 8.89 3.88
C VAL A 74 -3.78 8.28 2.70
N SER A 75 -4.25 8.51 1.46
CA SER A 75 -3.60 7.98 0.26
C SER A 75 -2.17 8.51 0.09
N TRP A 76 -1.97 9.83 0.29
CA TRP A 76 -0.63 10.41 0.28
C TRP A 76 0.23 9.91 1.43
N GLY A 77 -0.34 9.77 2.63
CA GLY A 77 0.34 9.19 3.79
C GLY A 77 0.87 7.78 3.50
N ILE A 78 0.04 6.93 2.91
CA ILE A 78 0.42 5.57 2.50
C ILE A 78 1.49 5.60 1.42
N ALA A 79 1.38 6.47 0.42
CA ALA A 79 2.38 6.60 -0.65
C ALA A 79 3.75 7.03 -0.10
N MET A 80 3.79 8.05 0.77
CA MET A 80 5.02 8.51 1.43
C MET A 80 5.61 7.43 2.33
N TYR A 81 4.77 6.72 3.09
CA TYR A 81 5.21 5.64 3.95
C TYR A 81 5.76 4.45 3.15
N TYR A 82 5.09 4.08 2.04
CA TYR A 82 5.58 3.08 1.10
C TYR A 82 6.95 3.46 0.55
N ALA A 83 7.14 4.72 0.10
CA ALA A 83 8.43 5.18 -0.41
C ALA A 83 9.54 5.05 0.63
N HIS A 84 9.26 5.40 1.89
CA HIS A 84 10.22 5.23 2.99
C HIS A 84 10.61 3.76 3.20
N VAL A 85 9.64 2.85 3.29
CA VAL A 85 9.87 1.42 3.50
C VAL A 85 10.57 0.77 2.30
N ALA A 86 10.18 1.14 1.08
CA ALA A 86 10.78 0.63 -0.14
C ALA A 86 12.27 0.96 -0.23
N ASN A 87 12.62 2.23 -0.02
CA ASN A 87 14.01 2.70 -0.09
C ASN A 87 14.90 2.10 1.01
N LYS A 88 14.32 1.84 2.19
CA LYS A 88 15.08 1.33 3.35
C LYS A 88 15.24 -0.18 3.33
N ASP A 89 14.15 -0.92 3.17
CA ASP A 89 14.13 -2.37 3.37
C ASP A 89 14.17 -3.13 2.05
N PHE A 90 13.30 -2.79 1.11
CA PHE A 90 13.15 -3.55 -0.13
C PHE A 90 14.37 -3.38 -1.04
N ASP A 91 14.88 -2.17 -1.15
CA ASP A 91 16.06 -1.89 -1.97
C ASP A 91 17.32 -2.57 -1.40
N ARG A 92 17.47 -2.60 -0.07
CA ARG A 92 18.58 -3.31 0.58
C ARG A 92 18.53 -4.81 0.28
N LEU A 93 17.38 -5.45 0.50
CA LEU A 93 17.18 -6.87 0.22
C LEU A 93 17.34 -7.20 -1.28
N THR A 94 16.93 -6.29 -2.16
CA THR A 94 17.10 -6.46 -3.61
C THR A 94 18.57 -6.40 -3.99
N ARG A 95 19.35 -5.47 -3.43
CA ARG A 95 20.81 -5.40 -3.63
C ARG A 95 21.51 -6.68 -3.16
N GLU A 96 21.19 -7.15 -1.96
CA GLU A 96 21.75 -8.38 -1.38
C GLU A 96 21.45 -9.64 -2.23
N LEU A 97 20.31 -9.68 -2.92
CA LEU A 97 19.96 -10.75 -3.85
C LEU A 97 20.70 -10.60 -5.18
N VAL A 98 20.74 -9.39 -5.76
CA VAL A 98 21.40 -9.13 -7.05
C VAL A 98 22.90 -9.41 -6.97
N ASP A 99 23.57 -9.05 -5.87
CA ASP A 99 25.00 -9.30 -5.70
C ASP A 99 25.33 -10.80 -5.54
N GLU A 100 24.38 -11.63 -5.08
CA GLU A 100 24.53 -13.09 -5.02
C GLU A 100 24.30 -13.76 -6.38
N LEU A 101 23.53 -13.13 -7.27
CA LEU A 101 23.21 -13.62 -8.62
C LEU A 101 24.18 -13.13 -9.70
N LYS A 102 25.13 -12.24 -9.36
CA LYS A 102 26.16 -11.75 -10.28
C LYS A 102 27.18 -12.82 -10.59
#